data_AF-A0A1L8RJ97-F1
#
_entry.id   AF-A0A1L8RJ97-F1
#
_cell.length_a   1.000
_cell.length_b   1.000
_cell.length_c   1.000
_cell.angle_alpha   90.00
_cell.angle_beta   90.00
_cell.angle_gamma   90.00
#
_symmetry.space_group_name_H-M   'P 1'
#
loop_
_entity.id
_entity.type
_entity.pdbx_description
1 polymer ?
#
loop_
_entity_poly.entity_id
_entity_poly.type
_entity_poly.pdbx_seq_one_letter_code
_entity_poly.pdbx_strand_id
1 'polypeptide(L)'
;MRRLKDWLPLLVYFLPFAYLAMYVDFQKESVMGFLLALIVLFPFSFYLALRKQYSLIIIGNLISIAFSIFLTFQFDAWHHHYQTASPITLCLLSSLLLLVCQVIGGFWGTYMRRFQAPV
;
A
#
# COMPACT_ATOMS: atom_id res chain seq x y z
N MET A 1 13.23 -17.47 -17.80
CA MET A 1 13.28 -15.99 -17.68
C MET A 1 11.91 -15.30 -17.65
N ARG A 2 10.84 -15.76 -18.35
CA ARG A 2 9.51 -15.11 -18.31
C ARG A 2 8.89 -15.00 -16.90
N ARG A 3 8.99 -16.05 -16.07
CA ARG A 3 8.37 -16.07 -14.72
C ARG A 3 8.94 -15.05 -13.74
N LEU A 4 10.24 -14.70 -13.82
CA LEU A 4 10.86 -13.82 -12.81
C LEU A 4 10.36 -12.38 -12.92
N LYS A 5 10.08 -11.92 -14.15
CA LYS A 5 9.58 -10.57 -14.42
C LYS A 5 8.18 -10.34 -13.86
N ASP A 6 7.38 -11.41 -13.76
CA ASP A 6 6.03 -11.34 -13.22
C ASP A 6 6.03 -11.07 -11.71
N TRP A 7 7.12 -11.41 -11.00
CA TRP A 7 7.28 -11.16 -9.57
C TRP A 7 7.98 -9.84 -9.25
N LEU A 8 8.60 -9.17 -10.22
CA LEU A 8 9.26 -7.86 -10.00
C LEU A 8 8.35 -6.83 -9.33
N PRO A 9 7.04 -6.72 -9.64
CA PRO A 9 6.17 -5.78 -8.95
C PRO A 9 6.08 -6.03 -7.44
N LEU A 10 6.31 -7.26 -6.97
CA LEU A 10 6.30 -7.55 -5.54
C LEU A 10 7.35 -6.75 -4.77
N LEU A 11 8.45 -6.34 -5.43
CA LEU A 11 9.49 -5.51 -4.82
C LEU A 11 8.95 -4.19 -4.26
N VAL A 12 7.93 -3.61 -4.91
CA VAL A 12 7.28 -2.37 -4.46
C VAL A 12 6.63 -2.56 -3.09
N TYR A 13 6.08 -3.75 -2.82
CA TYR A 13 5.40 -4.06 -1.57
C TYR A 13 6.34 -4.37 -0.39
N PHE A 14 7.65 -4.43 -0.61
CA PHE A 14 8.61 -4.39 0.50
C PHE A 14 8.70 -2.99 1.12
N LEU A 15 8.18 -1.95 0.44
CA LEU A 15 8.00 -0.64 1.05
C LEU A 15 6.88 -0.72 2.10
N PRO A 16 7.15 -0.30 3.35
CA PRO A 16 6.17 -0.31 4.43
C PRO A 16 5.27 0.93 4.29
N PHE A 17 4.32 0.88 3.35
CA PHE A 17 3.55 2.07 2.92
C PHE A 17 2.81 2.77 4.06
N ALA A 18 2.22 2.03 5.00
CA ALA A 18 1.51 2.64 6.12
C ALA A 18 2.47 3.35 7.08
N TYR A 19 3.61 2.73 7.41
CA TYR A 19 4.65 3.37 8.23
C TYR A 19 5.23 4.60 7.54
N LEU A 20 5.56 4.51 6.24
CA LEU A 20 6.11 5.64 5.49
C LEU A 20 5.11 6.79 5.38
N ALA A 21 3.82 6.49 5.16
CA ALA A 21 2.76 7.48 5.17
C ALA A 21 2.71 8.20 6.53
N MET A 22 2.61 7.44 7.63
CA MET A 22 2.64 8.00 8.98
C MET A 22 3.91 8.81 9.25
N TYR A 23 5.06 8.37 8.75
CA TYR A 23 6.34 9.02 8.99
C TYR A 23 6.43 10.36 8.30
N VAL A 24 6.00 10.43 7.04
CA VAL A 24 5.90 11.69 6.32
C VAL A 24 4.85 12.60 6.97
N ASP A 25 3.70 12.04 7.36
CA ASP A 25 2.63 12.80 8.01
C ASP A 25 3.11 13.43 9.33
N PHE A 26 3.85 12.67 10.13
CA PHE A 26 4.49 13.14 11.35
C PHE A 26 5.53 14.24 11.09
N GLN A 27 6.45 14.02 10.15
CA GLN A 27 7.53 14.98 9.84
C GLN A 27 7.01 16.28 9.20
N LYS A 28 5.85 16.24 8.55
CA LYS A 28 5.26 17.38 7.85
C LYS A 28 4.04 17.96 8.54
N GLU A 29 3.66 17.42 9.69
CA GLU A 29 2.44 17.78 10.44
C GLU A 29 1.21 17.90 9.52
N SER A 30 1.08 16.97 8.57
CA SER A 30 0.04 16.99 7.53
C SER A 30 -0.36 15.57 7.15
N VAL A 31 -1.38 15.42 6.29
CA VAL A 31 -1.83 14.12 5.76
C VAL A 31 -1.20 13.76 4.41
N MET A 32 -0.13 14.46 4.02
CA MET A 32 0.47 14.35 2.69
C MET A 32 1.10 12.99 2.41
N GLY A 33 1.74 12.36 3.40
CA GLY A 33 2.27 11.01 3.31
C GLY A 33 1.19 9.99 2.97
N PHE A 34 0.05 10.07 3.64
CA PHE A 34 -1.10 9.22 3.34
C PHE A 34 -1.65 9.47 1.92
N LEU A 35 -1.82 10.74 1.51
CA LEU A 35 -2.28 11.09 0.16
C LEU A 35 -1.31 10.60 -0.93
N LEU A 36 -0.01 10.73 -0.72
CA LEU A 36 1.03 10.22 -1.62
C LEU A 36 0.94 8.70 -1.75
N ALA A 37 0.74 7.99 -0.65
CA ALA A 37 0.57 6.53 -0.67
C ALA A 37 -0.66 6.12 -1.50
N LEU A 38 -1.78 6.85 -1.41
CA LEU A 38 -2.96 6.60 -2.26
C LEU A 38 -2.65 6.81 -3.75
N ILE A 39 -1.98 7.92 -4.08
CA ILE A 39 -1.60 8.26 -5.47
C ILE A 39 -0.67 7.20 -6.06
N VAL A 40 0.17 6.55 -5.25
CA VAL A 40 1.05 5.47 -5.70
C VAL A 40 0.31 4.14 -5.81
N LEU A 41 -0.46 3.78 -4.78
CA LEU A 41 -1.04 2.44 -4.66
C LEU A 41 -2.24 2.21 -5.56
N PHE A 42 -3.04 3.24 -5.85
CA PHE A 42 -4.16 3.15 -6.79
C PHE A 42 -3.72 2.75 -8.21
N PRO A 43 -2.84 3.51 -8.90
CA PRO A 43 -2.42 3.16 -10.25
C PRO A 43 -1.60 1.85 -10.27
N PHE A 44 -0.89 1.55 -9.18
CA PHE A 44 -0.14 0.33 -9.06
C PHE A 44 -1.05 -0.91 -9.01
N SER A 45 -2.10 -0.91 -8.18
CA SER A 45 -3.06 -2.01 -8.14
C SER A 45 -3.89 -2.11 -9.41
N PHE A 46 -4.23 -0.98 -10.03
CA PHE A 46 -4.84 -0.92 -11.35
C PHE A 46 -3.98 -1.63 -12.42
N TYR A 47 -2.68 -1.32 -12.46
CA TYR A 47 -1.73 -1.96 -13.36
C TYR A 47 -1.62 -3.48 -13.14
N LEU A 48 -1.56 -3.93 -11.89
CA LEU A 48 -1.52 -5.36 -11.55
C LEU A 48 -2.80 -6.09 -11.99
N ALA A 49 -3.96 -5.44 -11.84
CA ALA A 49 -5.23 -6.00 -12.26
C ALA A 49 -5.33 -6.14 -13.80
N LEU A 50 -4.80 -5.18 -14.57
CA LEU A 50 -4.70 -5.31 -16.03
C LEU A 50 -3.91 -6.59 -16.43
N ARG A 51 -2.91 -6.97 -15.64
CA ARG A 51 -2.07 -8.16 -15.85
C ARG A 51 -2.61 -9.45 -15.21
N LYS A 52 -3.79 -9.40 -14.59
CA LYS A 52 -4.39 -10.52 -13.81
C LYS A 52 -3.54 -10.96 -12.61
N GLN A 53 -2.69 -10.09 -12.07
CA GLN A 53 -1.74 -10.39 -10.99
C GLN A 53 -2.33 -10.10 -9.60
N TYR A 54 -3.60 -10.47 -9.36
CA TYR A 54 -4.30 -10.15 -8.10
C TYR A 54 -3.65 -10.77 -6.86
N SER A 55 -3.03 -11.94 -7.00
CA SER A 55 -2.30 -12.58 -5.91
C SER A 55 -1.16 -11.72 -5.39
N LEU A 56 -0.51 -10.92 -6.25
CA LEU A 56 0.56 -10.02 -5.83
C LEU A 56 0.03 -8.85 -4.99
N ILE A 57 -1.20 -8.40 -5.24
CA ILE A 57 -1.83 -7.36 -4.42
C ILE A 57 -2.03 -7.89 -3.00
N ILE A 58 -2.58 -9.11 -2.86
CA ILE A 58 -2.85 -9.70 -1.54
C ILE A 58 -1.53 -9.99 -0.79
N ILE A 59 -0.61 -10.73 -1.42
CA ILE A 59 0.67 -11.10 -0.80
C ILE A 59 1.48 -9.85 -0.48
N GLY A 60 1.52 -8.90 -1.40
CA GLY A 60 2.23 -7.64 -1.24
C GLY A 60 1.70 -6.80 -0.08
N ASN A 61 0.38 -6.68 0.08
CA ASN A 61 -0.17 -5.96 1.23
C ASN A 61 0.19 -6.63 2.56
N LEU A 62 0.16 -7.97 2.64
CA LEU A 62 0.60 -8.68 3.85
C LEU A 62 2.06 -8.37 4.19
N ILE A 63 2.95 -8.36 3.20
CA ILE A 63 4.37 -8.01 3.37
C ILE A 63 4.51 -6.56 3.85
N SER A 64 3.87 -5.61 3.16
CA SER A 64 3.92 -4.18 3.51
C SER A 64 3.38 -3.92 4.92
N ILE A 65 2.29 -4.59 5.32
CA ILE A 65 1.71 -4.48 6.67
C ILE A 65 2.68 -5.01 7.71
N ALA A 66 3.27 -6.19 7.48
CA ALA A 66 4.22 -6.80 8.40
C ALA A 66 5.44 -5.88 8.64
N PHE A 67 6.02 -5.32 7.57
CA PHE A 67 7.11 -4.36 7.70
C PHE A 67 6.67 -3.05 8.36
N SER A 68 5.47 -2.56 8.06
CA SER A 68 4.94 -1.33 8.67
C SER A 68 4.77 -1.49 10.17
N ILE A 69 4.19 -2.60 10.63
CA ILE A 69 4.04 -2.93 12.05
C ILE A 69 5.42 -3.07 12.70
N PHE A 70 6.33 -3.83 12.08
CA PHE A 70 7.69 -4.02 12.61
C PHE A 70 8.39 -2.67 12.84
N LEU A 71 8.37 -1.77 11.85
CA LEU A 71 9.01 -0.45 12.00
C LEU A 71 8.26 0.46 12.96
N THR A 72 6.95 0.32 13.08
CA THR A 72 6.14 1.09 14.05
C THR A 72 6.55 0.74 15.48
N PHE A 73 6.86 -0.54 15.76
CA PHE A 73 7.38 -0.95 17.07
C PHE A 73 8.77 -0.38 17.39
N GLN A 74 9.59 -0.08 16.38
CA GLN A 74 10.98 0.35 16.56
C GLN A 74 11.15 1.86 16.73
N PHE A 75 10.08 2.65 16.60
CA PHE A 75 10.17 4.10 16.55
C PHE A 75 9.40 4.73 17.72
N ASP A 76 10.11 4.92 18.83
CA ASP A 76 9.51 5.33 20.11
C ASP A 76 8.79 6.68 20.07
N ALA A 77 9.24 7.59 19.19
CA ALA A 77 8.68 8.93 19.06
C ALA A 77 7.18 8.94 18.69
N TRP A 78 6.64 7.84 18.16
CA TRP A 78 5.21 7.71 17.90
C TRP A 78 4.35 7.90 19.15
N HIS A 79 4.79 7.34 20.30
CA HIS A 79 4.02 7.37 21.54
C HIS A 79 3.91 8.80 22.11
N HIS A 80 4.87 9.66 21.80
CA HIS A 80 4.84 11.06 22.23
C HIS A 80 3.95 11.93 21.34
N HIS A 81 3.84 11.59 20.05
CA HIS A 81 3.05 12.36 19.08
C HIS A 81 1.58 11.93 19.03
N TYR A 82 1.31 10.61 18.94
CA TYR A 82 -0.04 10.06 18.87
C TYR A 82 -0.51 9.69 20.28
N GLN A 83 -0.77 10.68 21.12
CA GLN A 83 -1.17 10.47 22.52
C GLN A 83 -2.58 9.87 22.67
N THR A 84 -3.44 10.07 21.68
CA THR A 84 -4.86 9.67 21.73
C THR A 84 -5.14 8.30 21.11
N ALA A 85 -4.20 7.74 20.34
CA ALA A 85 -4.37 6.45 19.67
C ALA A 85 -3.04 5.69 19.62
N SER A 86 -3.09 4.37 19.88
CA SER A 86 -1.91 3.52 19.75
C SER A 86 -1.32 3.65 18.33
N PRO A 87 0.00 3.86 18.19
CA PRO A 87 0.67 3.92 16.88
C PRO A 87 0.39 2.69 16.01
N ILE A 88 0.25 1.52 16.63
CA ILE A 88 -0.08 0.26 15.94
C ILE A 88 -1.50 0.34 15.38
N THR A 89 -2.46 0.83 16.17
CA THR A 89 -3.85 1.00 15.72
C THR A 89 -3.90 1.95 14.53
N LEU A 90 -3.17 3.07 14.56
CA LEU A 90 -3.07 3.99 13.43
C LEU A 90 -2.45 3.31 12.21
N CYS A 91 -1.34 2.59 12.37
CA CYS A 91 -0.70 1.84 11.28
C CYS A 91 -1.65 0.82 10.63
N LEU A 92 -2.42 0.08 11.43
CA LEU A 92 -3.40 -0.88 10.95
C LEU A 92 -4.57 -0.19 10.22
N LEU A 93 -5.08 0.92 10.75
CA LEU A 93 -6.14 1.69 10.11
C LEU A 93 -5.68 2.29 8.78
N SER A 94 -4.49 2.91 8.74
CA SER A 94 -3.88 3.40 7.51
C SER A 94 -3.70 2.27 6.50
N SER A 95 -3.20 1.12 6.95
CA SER A 95 -3.06 -0.07 6.08
C SER A 95 -4.39 -0.53 5.49
N LEU A 96 -5.45 -0.55 6.30
CA LEU A 96 -6.79 -0.92 5.84
C LEU A 96 -7.31 0.06 4.79
N LEU A 97 -7.17 1.37 5.02
CA LEU A 97 -7.61 2.38 4.06
C LEU A 97 -6.81 2.34 2.75
N LEU A 98 -5.49 2.12 2.83
CA LEU A 98 -4.64 1.91 1.66
C LEU A 98 -5.00 0.62 0.91
N LEU A 99 -5.43 -0.43 1.61
CA LEU A 99 -5.96 -1.63 0.99
C LEU A 99 -7.27 -1.36 0.24
N VAL A 100 -8.20 -0.59 0.84
CA VAL A 100 -9.43 -0.17 0.15
C VAL A 100 -9.12 0.58 -1.14
N CYS A 101 -8.16 1.52 -1.09
CA CYS A 101 -7.70 2.23 -2.29
C CYS A 101 -7.20 1.28 -3.38
N GLN A 102 -6.42 0.26 -3.00
CA GLN A 102 -5.92 -0.74 -3.93
C GLN A 102 -7.03 -1.65 -4.47
N VAL A 103 -8.03 -2.00 -3.67
CA VAL A 103 -9.21 -2.76 -4.12
C VAL A 103 -9.96 -1.96 -5.19
N ILE A 104 -10.15 -0.65 -4.98
CA ILE A 104 -10.81 0.23 -5.96
C ILE A 104 -9.97 0.30 -7.25
N GLY A 105 -8.66 0.53 -7.15
CA GLY A 105 -7.76 0.54 -8.32
C GLY A 105 -7.79 -0.79 -9.07
N GLY A 106 -7.73 -1.92 -8.36
CA GLY A 106 -7.79 -3.26 -8.93
C GLY A 106 -9.14 -3.58 -9.58
N PHE A 107 -10.25 -3.12 -9.00
CA PHE A 107 -11.59 -3.22 -9.59
C PHE A 107 -11.64 -2.49 -10.94
N TRP A 108 -11.18 -1.24 -11.00
CA TRP A 108 -11.16 -0.47 -12.24
C TRP A 108 -10.24 -1.06 -13.29
N GLY A 109 -9.07 -1.58 -12.90
CA GLY A 109 -8.17 -2.28 -13.82
C GLY A 109 -8.81 -3.53 -14.41
N THR A 110 -9.55 -4.28 -13.58
CA THR A 110 -10.31 -5.45 -14.02
C THR A 110 -11.40 -5.08 -15.01
N TYR A 111 -12.13 -3.99 -14.72
CA TYR A 111 -13.19 -3.45 -15.56
C TYR A 111 -12.65 -3.00 -16.92
N MET A 112 -11.61 -2.16 -16.93
CA MET A 112 -11.01 -1.62 -18.16
C MET A 112 -10.44 -2.70 -19.09
N ARG A 113 -9.83 -3.73 -18.51
CA ARG A 113 -9.32 -4.89 -19.27
C ARG A 113 -10.42 -5.58 -20.09
N ARG A 114 -11.69 -5.56 -19.66
CA ARG A 114 -12.81 -6.16 -20.44
C ARG A 114 -13.05 -5.44 -21.77
N PHE A 115 -12.66 -4.17 -21.87
CA PHE A 115 -12.80 -3.36 -23.08
C PHE A 115 -11.56 -3.40 -23.98
N GLN A 116 -10.44 -3.94 -23.51
CA GLN A 116 -9.20 -4.12 -24.28
C GLN A 116 -9.23 -5.43 -25.10
N ALA A 117 -10.35 -5.77 -25.73
CA ALA A 117 -10.44 -6.96 -26.58
C ALA A 117 -9.32 -6.94 -27.65
N PRO A 118 -8.71 -8.09 -27.98
CA PRO A 118 -7.74 -8.14 -29.06
C PRO A 118 -8.47 -7.78 -30.36
N VAL A 119 -8.08 -6.67 -30.97
CA VAL A 119 -8.36 -6.40 -32.39
C VAL A 119 -7.62 -7.42 -33.24
#